data_AF-A0A6A4N035-F1
#
_entry.id   AF-A0A6A4N035-F1
#
_cell.length_a   1.000
_cell.length_b   1.000
_cell.length_c   1.000
_cell.angle_alpha   90.00
_cell.angle_beta   90.00
_cell.angle_gamma   90.00
#
_symmetry.space_group_name_H-M   'P 1'
#
loop_
_entity.id
_entity.type
_entity.pdbx_description
1 polymer ?
#
loop_
_entity_poly.entity_id
_entity_poly.type
_entity_poly.pdbx_seq_one_letter_code
_entity_poly.pdbx_strand_id
1 'polypeptide(L)'
;MSSVTELKERHLAATETVNNLKHRLKQRRLSLLDTDSYLRTSFFFFFFFFFFFFFCFYYYYYHLNFAGYARSQGKSSVIFGPTDLVCCRTLQGHTGKVYSLDWTSEKNRIVSASQDGGLIVWNALTSQKTHAIKLPCAWVMTCAFSPTGQSVACGGLDSVCSILI
;
A
#
# COMPACT_ATOMS: atom_id res chain seq x y z
N MET A 1 19.58 6.23 -44.22
CA MET A 1 18.37 5.87 -43.44
C MET A 1 18.49 4.39 -43.13
N SER A 2 18.66 4.00 -41.85
CA SER A 2 18.81 2.58 -41.48
C SER A 2 17.56 1.80 -41.85
N SER A 3 17.72 0.60 -42.39
CA SER A 3 16.60 -0.25 -42.80
C SER A 3 15.71 -0.61 -41.62
N VAL A 4 14.39 -0.74 -41.84
CA VAL A 4 13.43 -1.21 -40.81
C VAL A 4 13.83 -2.59 -40.27
N THR A 5 14.48 -3.42 -41.07
CA THR A 5 14.99 -4.74 -40.64
C THR A 5 16.15 -4.60 -39.66
N GLU A 6 17.09 -3.70 -39.94
CA GLU A 6 18.25 -3.43 -39.09
C GLU A 6 17.83 -2.82 -37.74
N LEU A 7 16.79 -1.98 -37.73
CA LEU A 7 16.23 -1.42 -36.49
C LEU A 7 15.52 -2.51 -35.66
N LYS A 8 14.83 -3.46 -36.29
CA LYS A 8 14.18 -4.59 -35.62
C LYS A 8 15.21 -5.52 -34.98
N GLU A 9 16.30 -5.83 -35.69
CA GLU A 9 17.39 -6.66 -35.17
C GLU A 9 18.07 -5.99 -33.96
N ARG A 10 18.33 -4.69 -34.02
CA ARG A 10 18.88 -3.93 -32.88
C ARG A 10 17.92 -3.91 -31.68
N HIS A 11 16.61 -3.79 -31.91
CA HIS A 11 15.61 -3.82 -30.84
C HIS A 11 15.51 -5.20 -30.19
N LEU A 12 15.57 -6.28 -30.97
CA LEU A 12 15.59 -7.65 -30.47
C LEU A 12 16.84 -7.92 -29.62
N ALA A 13 18.03 -7.54 -30.12
CA ALA A 13 19.27 -7.66 -29.37
C ALA A 13 19.24 -6.86 -28.04
N ALA A 14 18.75 -5.62 -28.08
CA ALA A 14 18.57 -4.81 -26.87
C ALA A 14 17.59 -5.48 -25.87
N THR A 15 16.48 -6.04 -26.36
CA THR A 15 15.48 -6.72 -25.53
C THR A 15 16.03 -7.99 -24.90
N GLU A 16 16.81 -8.76 -25.66
CA GLU A 16 17.47 -9.97 -25.17
C GLU A 16 18.48 -9.66 -24.07
N THR A 17 19.29 -8.60 -24.21
CA THR A 17 20.24 -8.20 -23.15
C THR A 17 19.54 -7.81 -21.85
N VAL A 18 18.44 -7.06 -21.92
CA VAL A 18 17.63 -6.68 -20.76
C VAL A 18 16.99 -7.91 -20.11
N ASN A 19 16.43 -8.81 -20.91
CA ASN A 19 15.82 -10.04 -20.41
C ASN A 19 16.86 -10.96 -19.76
N ASN A 20 18.03 -11.12 -20.36
CA ASN A 20 19.13 -11.90 -19.80
C ASN A 20 19.59 -11.34 -18.44
N LEU A 21 19.73 -10.02 -18.31
CA LEU A 21 20.07 -9.40 -17.04
C LEU A 21 18.97 -9.61 -15.98
N LYS A 22 17.70 -9.42 -16.37
CA LYS A 22 16.54 -9.64 -15.50
C LYS A 22 16.47 -11.09 -15.00
N HIS A 23 16.68 -12.07 -15.89
CA HIS A 23 16.70 -13.49 -15.53
C HIS A 23 17.85 -13.82 -14.60
N ARG A 24 19.06 -13.32 -14.87
CA ARG A 24 20.24 -13.56 -14.02
C ARG A 24 20.07 -13.01 -12.60
N LEU A 25 19.52 -11.79 -12.47
CA LEU A 25 19.24 -11.19 -11.18
C LEU A 25 18.13 -11.95 -10.44
N LYS A 26 17.09 -12.36 -11.15
CA LYS A 26 15.99 -13.16 -10.57
C LYS A 26 16.48 -14.52 -10.07
N GLN A 27 17.28 -15.24 -10.85
CA GLN A 27 17.82 -16.55 -10.49
C GLN A 27 18.72 -16.47 -9.26
N ARG A 28 19.63 -15.49 -9.18
CA ARG A 28 20.48 -15.28 -7.99
C ARG A 28 19.67 -14.96 -6.73
N ARG A 29 18.61 -14.16 -6.86
CA ARG A 29 17.72 -13.86 -5.73
C ARG A 29 16.94 -15.10 -5.29
N LEU A 30 16.40 -15.88 -6.23
CA LEU A 30 15.66 -17.10 -5.92
C LEU A 30 16.54 -18.17 -5.25
N SER A 31 17.77 -18.38 -5.74
CA SER A 31 18.69 -19.36 -5.13
C SER A 31 19.03 -19.08 -3.66
N LEU A 32 18.97 -17.80 -3.25
CA LEU A 32 19.22 -17.36 -1.87
C LEU A 32 17.96 -17.37 -0.99
N LEU A 33 16.78 -17.18 -1.57
CA LEU A 33 15.50 -17.15 -0.84
C LEU A 33 14.87 -18.54 -0.71
N ASP A 34 15.03 -19.39 -1.72
CA ASP A 34 14.49 -20.77 -1.71
C ASP A 34 15.21 -21.63 -0.65
N THR A 35 16.49 -21.34 -0.36
CA THR A 35 17.27 -21.97 0.72
C THR A 35 16.81 -21.55 2.13
N ASP A 36 16.17 -20.38 2.27
CA ASP A 36 15.73 -19.81 3.55
C ASP A 36 14.30 -20.23 3.94
N SER A 37 13.58 -20.95 3.07
CA SER A 37 12.19 -21.37 3.29
C SER A 37 11.99 -22.33 4.48
N TYR A 38 13.07 -22.91 5.03
CA TYR A 38 13.06 -23.72 6.25
C TYR A 38 13.49 -22.97 7.52
N LEU A 39 14.08 -21.76 7.45
CA LEU A 39 14.75 -21.15 8.60
C LEU A 39 14.35 -19.70 8.96
N ARG A 40 13.57 -18.98 8.16
CA ARG A 40 13.39 -17.53 8.39
C ARG A 40 12.04 -17.14 9.02
N THR A 41 11.77 -17.63 10.23
CA THR A 41 11.10 -16.78 11.23
C THR A 41 12.13 -15.77 11.74
N SER A 42 11.75 -14.50 11.85
CA SER A 42 12.65 -13.35 12.11
C SER A 42 13.59 -13.00 10.97
N PHE A 43 13.26 -11.96 10.19
CA PHE A 43 14.07 -10.73 10.18
C PHE A 43 13.57 -9.69 9.17
N PHE A 44 13.54 -8.45 9.70
CA PHE A 44 13.73 -7.14 9.05
C PHE A 44 12.53 -6.34 8.51
N PHE A 45 12.11 -5.44 9.41
CA PHE A 45 11.77 -4.03 9.20
C PHE A 45 12.72 -3.27 8.25
N PHE A 46 12.24 -2.12 7.77
CA PHE A 46 12.86 -1.08 6.92
C PHE A 46 12.76 -1.28 5.40
N PHE A 47 11.83 -0.56 4.79
CA PHE A 47 12.20 0.59 3.95
C PHE A 47 10.98 1.49 3.70
N PHE A 48 11.09 2.76 4.10
CA PHE A 48 10.15 3.83 3.81
C PHE A 48 10.59 4.50 2.49
N PHE A 49 9.64 5.18 1.83
CA PHE A 49 9.79 5.98 0.60
C PHE A 49 9.97 5.21 -0.72
N PHE A 50 8.87 4.90 -1.42
CA PHE A 50 8.40 5.70 -2.56
C PHE A 50 7.10 5.12 -3.14
N PHE A 51 6.15 6.02 -3.36
CA PHE A 51 4.92 5.92 -4.14
C PHE A 51 3.82 4.90 -3.76
N PHE A 52 2.68 5.50 -3.42
CA PHE A 52 1.33 5.03 -3.10
C PHE A 52 0.81 3.77 -3.83
N PHE A 53 1.35 3.43 -5.00
CA PHE A 53 1.03 2.15 -5.64
C PHE A 53 1.63 0.98 -4.85
N PHE A 54 2.85 1.14 -4.33
CA PHE A 54 3.59 0.06 -3.71
C PHE A 54 3.06 -0.29 -2.33
N PHE A 55 2.54 0.62 -1.50
CA PHE A 55 2.08 0.22 -0.16
C PHE A 55 0.80 -0.63 -0.21
N CYS A 56 -0.15 -0.27 -1.09
CA CYS A 56 -1.33 -1.09 -1.37
C CYS A 56 -0.92 -2.40 -2.05
N PHE A 57 -0.02 -2.36 -3.05
CA PHE A 57 0.51 -3.60 -3.65
C PHE A 57 1.33 -4.44 -2.68
N TYR A 58 2.04 -3.86 -1.72
CA TYR A 58 2.92 -4.55 -0.77
C TYR A 58 2.06 -5.25 0.27
N TYR A 59 1.04 -4.58 0.83
CA TYR A 59 0.06 -5.25 1.69
C TYR A 59 -0.65 -6.39 0.92
N TYR A 60 -1.01 -6.18 -0.35
CA TYR A 60 -1.65 -7.20 -1.19
C TYR A 60 -0.70 -8.34 -1.59
N TYR A 61 0.57 -8.06 -1.88
CA TYR A 61 1.58 -9.02 -2.36
C TYR A 61 2.17 -9.87 -1.22
N TYR A 62 2.30 -9.30 0.00
CA TYR A 62 2.61 -10.07 1.20
C TYR A 62 1.45 -11.02 1.55
N HIS A 63 0.20 -10.57 1.41
CA HIS A 63 -0.97 -11.42 1.65
C HIS A 63 -1.10 -12.54 0.61
N LEU A 64 -0.75 -12.29 -0.66
CA LEU A 64 -0.79 -13.28 -1.74
C LEU A 64 0.29 -14.37 -1.63
N ASN A 65 1.54 -14.03 -1.28
CA ASN A 65 2.58 -15.05 -1.07
C ASN A 65 2.35 -15.86 0.20
N PHE A 66 1.84 -15.23 1.27
CA PHE A 66 1.43 -15.95 2.47
C PHE A 66 0.24 -16.87 2.20
N ALA A 67 -0.72 -16.45 1.38
CA ALA A 67 -1.89 -17.27 1.02
C ALA A 67 -1.50 -18.57 0.28
N GLY A 68 -0.47 -18.55 -0.57
CA GLY A 68 0.02 -19.75 -1.26
C GLY A 68 0.59 -20.81 -0.31
N TYR A 69 1.40 -20.39 0.67
CA TYR A 69 1.98 -21.25 1.70
C TYR A 69 0.98 -21.63 2.80
N ALA A 70 0.09 -20.72 3.20
CA ALA A 70 -0.98 -21.00 4.16
C ALA A 70 -1.99 -22.02 3.61
N ARG A 71 -2.21 -22.04 2.28
CA ARG A 71 -3.05 -23.03 1.61
C ARG A 71 -2.48 -24.44 1.64
N SER A 72 -1.15 -24.60 1.68
CA SER A 72 -0.50 -25.93 1.74
C SER A 72 -0.32 -26.46 3.17
N GLN A 73 -0.17 -25.56 4.16
CA GLN A 73 -0.10 -25.89 5.60
C GLN A 73 -1.48 -26.01 6.27
N GLY A 74 -2.54 -25.51 5.63
CA GLY A 74 -3.94 -25.62 6.09
C GLY A 74 -4.49 -27.05 6.02
N LYS A 75 -3.92 -27.99 6.79
CA LYS A 75 -4.46 -29.35 6.96
C LYS A 75 -5.74 -29.41 7.81
N SER A 76 -6.16 -28.29 8.37
CA SER A 76 -7.47 -28.10 8.99
C SER A 76 -8.02 -26.76 8.52
N SER A 77 -8.62 -26.73 7.33
CA SER A 77 -9.35 -25.56 6.86
C SER A 77 -10.46 -25.26 7.86
N VAL A 78 -10.28 -24.24 8.70
CA VAL A 78 -11.39 -23.63 9.42
C VAL A 78 -12.34 -23.12 8.34
N ILE A 79 -13.53 -23.70 8.27
CA ILE A 79 -14.55 -23.24 7.32
C ILE A 79 -14.92 -21.83 7.76
N PHE A 80 -14.52 -20.84 6.96
CA PHE A 80 -14.97 -19.47 7.17
C PHE A 80 -16.48 -19.44 6.92
N GLY A 81 -17.23 -18.93 7.90
CA GLY A 81 -18.65 -18.66 7.73
C GLY A 81 -18.92 -17.61 6.63
N PRO A 82 -20.18 -17.42 6.24
CA PRO A 82 -20.53 -16.36 5.30
C PRO A 82 -20.04 -15.01 5.82
N THR A 83 -19.46 -14.21 4.93
CA THR A 83 -18.98 -12.86 5.24
C THR A 83 -20.10 -11.86 4.98
N ASP A 84 -20.85 -11.54 6.02
CA ASP A 84 -21.95 -10.58 5.96
C ASP A 84 -21.42 -9.15 6.14
N LEU A 85 -20.83 -8.58 5.08
CA LEU A 85 -20.46 -7.17 5.05
C LEU A 85 -21.60 -6.33 4.50
N VAL A 86 -22.23 -5.56 5.39
CA VAL A 86 -23.25 -4.57 5.03
C VAL A 86 -22.76 -3.16 5.36
N CYS A 87 -23.23 -2.17 4.60
CA CYS A 87 -22.92 -0.77 4.88
C CYS A 87 -23.66 -0.32 6.15
N CYS A 88 -22.95 -0.28 7.28
CA CYS A 88 -23.54 0.13 8.56
C CYS A 88 -23.71 1.65 8.68
N ARG A 89 -22.81 2.43 8.05
CA ARG A 89 -22.73 3.90 8.19
C ARG A 89 -22.16 4.55 6.93
N THR A 90 -22.61 5.77 6.66
CA THR A 90 -22.09 6.62 5.57
C THR A 90 -21.53 7.91 6.16
N LEU A 91 -20.25 8.18 5.93
CA LEU A 91 -19.57 9.40 6.41
C LEU A 91 -19.51 10.42 5.26
N GLN A 92 -20.12 11.59 5.44
CA GLN A 92 -20.11 12.67 4.45
C GLN A 92 -19.54 13.96 5.04
N GLY A 93 -18.67 14.62 4.26
CA GLY A 93 -18.12 15.89 4.72
C GLY A 93 -16.96 16.47 3.97
N HIS A 94 -16.20 15.64 3.24
CA HIS A 94 -15.25 16.16 2.28
C HIS A 94 -16.00 16.83 1.12
N THR A 95 -15.44 17.92 0.64
CA THR A 95 -15.97 18.66 -0.51
C THR A 95 -15.38 18.14 -1.82
N GLY A 96 -14.18 17.55 -1.75
CA GLY A 96 -13.50 16.88 -2.86
C GLY A 96 -13.54 15.36 -2.77
N LYS A 97 -12.89 14.71 -3.74
CA LYS A 97 -12.72 13.26 -3.76
C LYS A 97 -11.86 12.80 -2.58
N VAL A 98 -12.31 11.77 -1.88
CA VAL A 98 -11.53 11.10 -0.83
C VAL A 98 -10.56 10.11 -1.48
N TYR A 99 -9.27 10.22 -1.16
CA TYR A 99 -8.22 9.40 -1.77
C TYR A 99 -7.69 8.31 -0.86
N SER A 100 -7.64 8.58 0.45
CA SER A 100 -7.01 7.69 1.42
C SER A 100 -7.77 7.76 2.74
N LEU A 101 -7.76 6.65 3.46
CA LEU A 101 -8.29 6.53 4.79
C LEU A 101 -7.41 5.58 5.60
N ASP A 102 -7.33 5.81 6.91
CA ASP A 102 -6.64 4.92 7.84
C ASP A 102 -7.35 4.87 9.20
N TRP A 103 -7.22 3.74 9.88
CA TRP A 103 -7.82 3.51 11.19
C TRP A 103 -6.81 3.75 12.30
N THR A 104 -7.27 4.32 13.42
CA THR A 104 -6.48 4.23 14.65
C THR A 104 -6.37 2.80 15.13
N SER A 105 -5.27 2.46 15.80
CA SER A 105 -5.07 1.17 16.48
C SER A 105 -6.16 0.87 17.52
N GLU A 106 -6.71 1.90 18.16
CA GLU A 106 -7.85 1.84 19.09
C GLU A 106 -9.20 1.55 18.41
N LYS A 107 -9.26 1.57 17.06
CA LYS A 107 -10.46 1.33 16.23
C LYS A 107 -11.65 2.28 16.48
N ASN A 108 -11.43 3.38 17.21
CA ASN A 108 -12.47 4.37 17.50
C ASN A 108 -12.49 5.52 16.50
N ARG A 109 -11.37 5.81 15.85
CA ARG A 109 -11.22 6.92 14.92
C ARG A 109 -10.74 6.46 13.55
N ILE A 110 -11.21 7.18 12.53
CA ILE A 110 -10.78 7.04 11.13
C ILE A 110 -10.27 8.40 10.69
N VAL A 111 -9.17 8.45 9.97
CA VAL A 111 -8.74 9.67 9.27
C VAL A 111 -8.98 9.46 7.79
N SER A 112 -9.44 10.50 7.11
CA SER A 112 -9.56 10.51 5.65
C SER A 112 -8.89 11.74 5.06
N ALA A 113 -8.24 11.54 3.91
CA ALA A 113 -7.60 12.57 3.12
C ALA A 113 -8.35 12.82 1.82
N SER A 114 -8.41 14.08 1.41
CA SER A 114 -9.18 14.49 0.25
C SER A 114 -8.46 15.49 -0.64
N GLN A 115 -8.93 15.52 -1.88
CA GLN A 115 -8.57 16.51 -2.88
C GLN A 115 -8.80 17.95 -2.41
N ASP A 116 -9.73 18.17 -1.48
CA ASP A 116 -10.06 19.49 -0.93
C ASP A 116 -8.96 20.10 -0.05
N GLY A 117 -7.83 19.42 0.12
CA GLY A 117 -6.71 19.89 0.95
C GLY A 117 -6.98 19.71 2.45
N GLY A 118 -8.01 18.95 2.80
CA GLY A 118 -8.39 18.67 4.17
C GLY A 118 -8.11 17.22 4.57
N LEU A 119 -7.79 17.06 5.85
CA LEU A 119 -7.98 15.81 6.56
C LEU A 119 -9.23 15.93 7.44
N ILE A 120 -10.03 14.88 7.49
CA ILE A 120 -11.10 14.77 8.48
C ILE A 120 -10.83 13.55 9.34
N VAL A 121 -10.83 13.75 10.65
CA VAL A 121 -10.87 12.68 11.64
C VAL A 121 -12.33 12.45 12.02
N TRP A 122 -12.75 11.20 11.93
CA TRP A 122 -14.10 10.75 12.21
C TRP A 122 -14.09 9.87 13.44
N ASN A 123 -15.15 9.97 14.24
CA ASN A 123 -15.50 8.93 15.18
C ASN A 123 -16.27 7.83 14.43
N ALA A 124 -15.72 6.62 14.41
CA ALA A 124 -16.29 5.50 13.65
C ALA A 124 -17.66 5.06 14.17
N LEU A 125 -17.89 5.17 15.48
CA LEU A 125 -19.12 4.73 16.13
C LEU A 125 -20.27 5.73 15.90
N THR A 126 -19.99 7.01 16.11
CA THR A 126 -21.00 8.07 16.04
C THR A 126 -21.13 8.71 14.66
N SER A 127 -20.21 8.39 13.73
CA SER A 127 -20.13 9.01 12.40
C SER A 127 -19.90 10.53 12.42
N GLN A 128 -19.48 11.08 13.57
CA GLN A 128 -19.21 12.50 13.73
C GLN A 128 -17.80 12.87 13.28
N LYS A 129 -17.64 14.09 12.76
CA LYS A 129 -16.35 14.71 12.48
C LYS A 129 -15.78 15.20 13.81
N THR A 130 -14.73 14.56 14.31
CA THR A 130 -14.04 15.01 15.53
C THR A 130 -13.09 16.15 15.23
N HIS A 131 -12.37 16.06 14.11
CA HIS A 131 -11.45 17.11 13.66
C HIS A 131 -11.55 17.30 12.16
N ALA A 132 -11.47 18.55 11.72
CA ALA A 132 -11.31 18.92 10.31
C ALA A 132 -10.07 19.80 10.21
N ILE A 133 -9.00 19.25 9.67
CA ILE A 133 -7.69 19.88 9.60
C ILE A 133 -7.47 20.32 8.17
N LYS A 134 -7.42 21.64 7.96
CA LYS A 134 -7.13 22.20 6.65
C LYS A 134 -5.63 22.36 6.50
N LEU A 135 -5.07 21.70 5.51
CA LEU A 135 -3.65 21.78 5.20
C LEU A 135 -3.41 22.88 4.15
N PRO A 136 -2.22 23.49 4.13
CA PRO A 136 -1.85 24.47 3.11
C PRO A 136 -1.70 23.84 1.71
N CYS A 137 -1.55 22.51 1.62
CA CYS A 137 -1.50 21.77 0.38
C CYS A 137 -2.90 21.50 -0.19
N ALA A 138 -3.12 21.87 -1.45
CA ALA A 138 -4.21 21.29 -2.23
C ALA A 138 -3.86 19.84 -2.60
N TRP A 139 -4.84 18.94 -2.62
CA TRP A 139 -4.66 17.51 -2.98
C TRP A 139 -3.83 16.71 -2.00
N VAL A 140 -4.38 16.48 -0.81
CA VAL A 140 -3.81 15.52 0.14
C VAL A 140 -4.19 14.12 -0.32
N MET A 141 -3.20 13.33 -0.71
CA MET A 141 -3.43 12.02 -1.32
C MET A 141 -3.27 10.88 -0.33
N THR A 142 -2.55 11.10 0.77
CA THR A 142 -2.25 10.08 1.77
C THR A 142 -2.41 10.60 3.18
N CYS A 143 -2.92 9.73 4.04
CA CYS A 143 -2.95 9.91 5.48
C CYS A 143 -2.66 8.57 6.18
N ALA A 144 -1.99 8.62 7.33
CA ALA A 144 -1.77 7.46 8.18
C ALA A 144 -1.74 7.88 9.66
N PHE A 145 -2.35 7.07 10.52
CA PHE A 145 -2.21 7.25 11.96
C PHE A 145 -0.86 6.73 12.46
N SER A 146 -0.35 7.34 13.52
CA SER A 146 0.73 6.74 14.30
C SER A 146 0.22 5.43 14.94
N PRO A 147 1.10 4.45 15.18
CA PRO A 147 0.73 3.24 15.92
C PRO A 147 0.15 3.53 17.31
N THR A 148 0.59 4.65 17.91
CA THR A 148 0.08 5.17 19.20
C THR A 148 -1.27 5.87 19.09
N GLY A 149 -1.76 6.18 17.89
CA GLY A 149 -3.03 6.89 17.65
C GLY A 149 -3.03 8.38 18.03
N GLN A 150 -1.88 8.93 18.43
CA GLN A 150 -1.77 10.32 18.86
C GLN A 150 -1.50 11.29 17.70
N SER A 151 -0.88 10.82 16.62
CA SER A 151 -0.47 11.69 15.51
C SER A 151 -0.96 11.16 14.18
N VAL A 152 -1.08 12.05 13.21
CA VAL A 152 -1.41 11.73 11.82
C VAL A 152 -0.31 12.27 10.92
N ALA A 153 0.25 11.41 10.08
CA ALA A 153 1.11 11.83 8.98
C ALA A 153 0.27 11.99 7.71
N CYS A 154 0.59 12.99 6.90
CA CYS A 154 -0.07 13.24 5.64
C CYS A 154 0.89 13.84 4.61
N GLY A 155 0.53 13.72 3.34
CA GLY A 155 1.31 14.25 2.23
C GLY A 155 0.49 14.44 0.97
N GLY A 156 0.93 15.37 0.14
CA GLY A 156 0.27 15.72 -1.11
C GLY A 156 1.26 15.99 -2.24
N LEU A 157 0.86 16.90 -3.14
CA LEU A 157 1.63 17.27 -4.32
C LEU A 157 2.66 18.38 -4.04
N ASP A 158 2.63 18.96 -2.84
CA ASP A 158 3.57 19.97 -2.32
C ASP A 158 4.97 19.43 -2.04
N SER A 159 5.21 18.13 -2.26
CA SER A 159 6.47 17.46 -1.94
C SER A 159 6.88 17.55 -0.47
N VAL A 160 5.91 17.82 0.43
CA VAL A 160 6.12 17.91 1.87
C VAL A 160 5.24 16.87 2.58
N CYS A 161 5.80 16.21 3.58
CA CYS A 161 5.04 15.40 4.52
C CYS A 161 4.85 16.18 5.81
N SER A 162 3.60 16.33 6.24
CA SER A 162 3.26 17.02 7.50
C SER A 162 2.80 16.01 8.54
N ILE A 163 3.26 16.19 9.77
CA ILE A 163 2.81 15.42 10.95
C ILE A 163 1.96 16.34 11.82
N LEU A 164 0.78 15.86 12.18
CA LEU A 164 -0.20 16.53 13.02
C LEU A 164 -0.30 15.78 14.34
N ILE A 165 -0.26 16.49 15.46
CA ILE A 165 -0.32 15.96 16.84
C ILE A 165 -1.54 16.55 17.52
#